data_AF-A0A3M9Z912-F1
#
_entry.id   AF-A0A3M9Z912-F1
#
_cell.length_a   1.000
_cell.length_b   1.000
_cell.length_c   1.000
_cell.angle_alpha   90.00
_cell.angle_beta   90.00
_cell.angle_gamma   90.00
#
_symmetry.space_group_name_H-M   'P 1'
#
loop_
_entity.id
_entity.type
_entity.pdbx_description
1 polymer ?
#
loop_
_entity_poly.entity_id
_entity_poly.type
_entity_poly.pdbx_seq_one_letter_code
_entity_poly.pdbx_strand_id
1 'polypeptide(L)'
;MNLLTIYITKKIESGNPYAVLFDDEDAPDLEDLKSDEKFKVITAAYEELLQNILAEKYLDLGLTRHLLRQATRYRYRNLVPIILKNFEKLLPAIREVVIYLNRVLSEKQIQSYKHKLEHILAQKYVELPYINIWIFHLFQNGKFNSINLPLNYDSVKRIREKALMARRKGDTTWVKEYKDSLDVLGPWDKRAVLYAASVLSKDEMTHWINLASARGDILDKAIAAYLKSSTTS
;
A
#
# COMPACT_ATOMS: atom_id res chain seq x y z
N MET A 1 -1.37 1.85 -32.14
CA MET A 1 -0.22 1.75 -31.21
C MET A 1 0.82 2.77 -31.62
N ASN A 2 1.05 3.81 -30.80
CA ASN A 2 2.02 4.88 -31.09
C ASN A 2 3.48 4.36 -31.06
N LEU A 3 4.40 4.99 -31.80
CA LEU A 3 5.84 4.68 -31.85
C LEU A 3 6.49 4.69 -30.45
N LEU A 4 6.06 5.60 -29.57
CA LEU A 4 6.55 5.64 -28.18
C LEU A 4 6.09 4.41 -27.38
N THR A 5 4.83 3.99 -27.59
CA THR A 5 4.24 2.81 -26.96
C THR A 5 4.97 1.55 -27.41
N ILE A 6 5.27 1.42 -28.71
CA ILE A 6 6.07 0.33 -29.27
C ILE A 6 7.51 0.34 -28.72
N TYR A 7 8.13 1.51 -28.60
CA TYR A 7 9.48 1.64 -28.04
C TYR A 7 9.52 1.22 -26.56
N ILE A 8 8.55 1.65 -25.76
CA ILE A 8 8.43 1.25 -24.36
C ILE A 8 8.21 -0.26 -24.26
N THR A 9 7.30 -0.84 -25.04
CA THR A 9 7.06 -2.30 -25.03
C THR A 9 8.33 -3.07 -25.41
N LYS A 10 9.04 -2.68 -26.47
CA LYS A 10 10.31 -3.33 -26.87
C LYS A 10 11.39 -3.20 -25.81
N LYS A 11 11.50 -2.04 -25.15
CA LYS A 11 12.45 -1.82 -24.05
C LYS A 11 12.12 -2.72 -22.86
N ILE A 12 10.83 -2.94 -22.57
CA ILE A 12 10.36 -3.82 -21.50
C ILE A 12 10.64 -5.30 -21.84
N GLU A 13 10.37 -5.72 -23.07
CA GLU A 13 10.63 -7.09 -23.54
C GLU A 13 12.13 -7.43 -23.57
N SER A 14 13.00 -6.44 -23.81
CA SER A 14 14.46 -6.61 -23.76
C SER A 14 15.04 -6.71 -22.34
N GLY A 15 14.24 -6.44 -21.29
CA GLY A 15 14.68 -6.39 -19.90
C GLY A 15 14.37 -7.67 -19.12
N ASN A 16 15.40 -8.48 -18.86
CA ASN A 16 15.35 -9.71 -18.07
C ASN A 16 14.53 -9.57 -16.75
N PRO A 17 13.52 -10.43 -16.50
CA PRO A 17 12.62 -10.34 -15.34
C PRO A 17 13.28 -10.60 -13.97
N TYR A 18 14.56 -11.02 -13.94
CA TYR A 18 15.34 -11.26 -12.72
C TYR A 18 16.48 -10.24 -12.48
N ALA A 19 16.62 -9.20 -13.30
CA ALA A 19 17.77 -8.30 -13.22
C ALA A 19 17.72 -7.25 -12.08
N VAL A 20 16.60 -7.10 -11.35
CA VAL A 20 16.42 -5.99 -10.38
C VAL A 20 16.44 -6.50 -8.93
N LEU A 21 17.58 -7.07 -8.53
CA LEU A 21 18.04 -7.09 -7.13
C LEU A 21 19.38 -6.38 -6.96
N PHE A 22 19.88 -5.67 -7.96
CA PHE A 22 21.16 -4.96 -7.89
C PHE A 22 20.96 -3.44 -8.08
N ASP A 23 21.26 -2.74 -7.00
CA ASP A 23 21.69 -1.36 -6.76
C ASP A 23 21.00 -0.14 -7.40
N ASP A 24 20.72 0.80 -6.49
CA ASP A 24 20.03 2.09 -6.60
C ASP A 24 20.87 3.22 -7.26
N GLU A 25 21.96 2.96 -7.99
CA GLU A 25 22.88 4.02 -8.45
C GLU A 25 22.80 4.41 -9.95
N ASP A 26 22.24 3.58 -10.84
CA ASP A 26 22.20 3.86 -12.30
C ASP A 26 20.80 4.16 -12.85
N ALA A 27 19.88 4.55 -11.96
CA ALA A 27 18.60 5.03 -12.38
C ALA A 27 18.81 6.44 -12.98
N PRO A 28 18.60 6.68 -14.29
CA PRO A 28 18.90 7.98 -14.89
C PRO A 28 18.19 9.08 -14.09
N ASP A 29 19.00 10.02 -13.61
CA ASP A 29 18.52 11.18 -12.89
C ASP A 29 17.66 12.00 -13.85
N LEU A 30 16.37 12.12 -13.55
CA LEU A 30 15.41 12.79 -14.42
C LEU A 30 15.35 14.29 -14.14
N GLU A 31 16.46 14.89 -13.71
CA GLU A 31 16.60 16.34 -13.70
C GLU A 31 16.37 16.96 -15.09
N ASP A 32 16.39 16.14 -16.16
CA ASP A 32 16.07 16.53 -17.55
C ASP A 32 14.56 16.47 -17.93
N LEU A 33 13.63 16.11 -17.03
CA LEU A 33 12.17 16.10 -17.32
C LEU A 33 11.50 17.50 -17.22
N LYS A 34 12.23 18.59 -17.46
CA LYS A 34 11.73 19.98 -17.36
C LYS A 34 11.03 20.51 -18.62
N SER A 35 10.30 19.68 -19.37
CA SER A 35 9.27 20.21 -20.28
C SER A 35 7.93 19.53 -20.06
N ASP A 36 6.92 20.33 -19.70
CA ASP A 36 5.55 19.88 -19.42
C ASP A 36 4.95 19.09 -20.59
N GLU A 37 5.39 19.36 -21.81
CA GLU A 37 4.94 18.64 -23.02
C GLU A 37 5.45 17.21 -23.08
N LYS A 38 6.73 16.95 -22.78
CA LYS A 38 7.29 15.59 -22.77
C LYS A 38 6.61 14.74 -21.70
N PHE A 39 6.37 15.32 -20.53
CA PHE A 39 5.66 14.62 -19.46
C PHE A 39 4.23 14.24 -19.87
N LYS A 40 3.48 15.13 -20.54
CA LYS A 40 2.14 14.82 -21.06
C LYS A 40 2.15 13.67 -22.07
N VAL A 41 3.09 13.70 -23.03
CA VAL A 41 3.22 12.65 -24.05
C VAL A 41 3.53 11.28 -23.42
N ILE A 42 4.47 11.24 -22.48
CA ILE A 42 4.82 9.99 -21.77
C ILE A 42 3.61 9.50 -20.97
N THR A 43 2.95 10.39 -20.24
CA THR A 43 1.78 10.06 -19.41
C THR A 43 0.65 9.46 -20.25
N ALA A 44 0.40 10.00 -21.45
CA ALA A 44 -0.57 9.46 -22.40
C ALA A 44 -0.16 8.10 -22.98
N ALA A 45 1.13 7.89 -23.26
CA ALA A 45 1.63 6.60 -23.73
C ALA A 45 1.50 5.49 -22.68
N TYR A 46 1.75 5.79 -21.40
CA TYR A 46 1.51 4.84 -20.31
C TYR A 46 0.02 4.51 -20.14
N GLU A 47 -0.85 5.47 -20.43
CA GLU A 47 -2.29 5.25 -20.45
C GLU A 47 -2.71 4.30 -21.57
N GLU A 48 -2.25 4.56 -22.80
CA GLU A 48 -2.48 3.70 -23.96
C GLU A 48 -1.95 2.29 -23.70
N LEU A 49 -0.73 2.18 -23.16
CA LEU A 49 -0.12 0.89 -22.85
C LEU A 49 -0.95 0.10 -21.84
N LEU A 50 -1.41 0.74 -20.75
CA LEU A 50 -2.27 0.08 -19.77
C LEU A 50 -3.60 -0.36 -20.38
N GLN A 51 -4.21 0.46 -21.24
CA GLN A 51 -5.45 0.09 -21.92
C GLN A 51 -5.25 -1.11 -22.85
N ASN A 52 -4.14 -1.17 -23.58
CA ASN A 52 -3.81 -2.30 -24.45
C ASN A 52 -3.65 -3.60 -23.65
N ILE A 53 -2.88 -3.57 -22.55
CA ILE A 53 -2.73 -4.70 -21.63
C ILE A 53 -4.09 -5.17 -21.11
N LEU A 54 -4.97 -4.23 -20.76
CA LEU A 54 -6.30 -4.54 -20.25
C LEU A 54 -7.28 -4.99 -21.35
N ALA A 55 -6.98 -4.80 -22.62
CA ALA A 55 -7.80 -5.29 -23.74
C ALA A 55 -7.49 -6.75 -24.08
N GLU A 56 -6.30 -7.25 -23.73
CA GLU A 56 -5.90 -8.63 -24.00
C GLU A 56 -6.74 -9.65 -23.21
N LYS A 57 -6.92 -10.85 -23.78
CA LYS A 57 -7.68 -11.94 -23.14
C LYS A 57 -7.03 -12.37 -21.82
N TYR A 58 -5.71 -12.44 -21.80
CA TYR A 58 -4.92 -12.81 -20.63
C TYR A 58 -4.06 -11.62 -20.22
N LEU A 59 -3.91 -11.42 -18.91
CA LEU A 59 -3.08 -10.33 -18.41
C LEU A 59 -1.60 -10.73 -18.46
N ASP A 60 -0.81 -10.03 -19.28
CA ASP A 60 0.66 -10.15 -19.20
C ASP A 60 1.15 -9.58 -17.86
N LEU A 61 1.52 -10.48 -16.95
CA LEU A 61 1.98 -10.11 -15.60
C LEU A 61 3.34 -9.43 -15.61
N GLY A 62 4.22 -9.77 -16.55
CA GLY A 62 5.55 -9.16 -16.64
C GLY A 62 5.42 -7.69 -17.03
N LEU A 63 4.70 -7.44 -18.12
CA LEU A 63 4.44 -6.10 -18.62
C LEU A 63 3.61 -5.27 -17.63
N THR A 64 2.57 -5.85 -17.04
CA THR A 64 1.74 -5.17 -16.03
C THR A 64 2.54 -4.72 -14.81
N ARG A 65 3.37 -5.62 -14.24
CA ARG A 65 4.19 -5.29 -13.08
C ARG A 65 5.23 -4.24 -13.40
N HIS A 66 5.89 -4.34 -14.56
CA HIS A 66 6.85 -3.35 -15.00
C HIS A 66 6.19 -1.97 -15.12
N LEU A 67 5.05 -1.88 -15.83
CA LEU A 67 4.30 -0.64 -16.02
C LEU A 67 3.92 -0.01 -14.68
N LEU A 68 3.35 -0.78 -13.75
CA LEU A 68 2.95 -0.27 -12.43
C LEU A 68 4.14 0.21 -11.59
N ARG A 69 5.31 -0.46 -11.69
CA ARG A 69 6.54 -0.01 -11.01
C ARG A 69 7.03 1.34 -11.55
N GLN A 70 7.07 1.51 -12.88
CA GLN A 70 7.44 2.80 -13.48
C GLN A 70 6.43 3.90 -13.14
N ALA A 71 5.13 3.59 -13.24
CA ALA A 71 4.07 4.52 -12.86
C ALA A 71 4.13 4.92 -11.38
N THR A 72 4.57 4.01 -10.50
CA THR A 72 4.82 4.30 -9.08
C THR A 72 6.01 5.24 -8.92
N ARG A 73 7.13 4.95 -9.61
CA ARG A 73 8.36 5.76 -9.58
C ARG A 73 8.09 7.20 -10.00
N TYR A 74 7.40 7.40 -11.12
CA TYR A 74 7.11 8.71 -11.69
C TYR A 74 5.77 9.33 -11.28
N ARG A 75 5.01 8.62 -10.43
CA ARG A 75 3.73 9.07 -9.87
C ARG A 75 2.71 9.47 -10.94
N TYR A 76 2.58 8.71 -12.02
CA TYR A 76 1.61 8.97 -13.09
C TYR A 76 0.18 8.81 -12.57
N ARG A 77 -0.49 9.91 -12.20
CA ARG A 77 -1.82 9.89 -11.55
C ARG A 77 -2.98 9.62 -12.50
N ASN A 78 -2.80 9.81 -13.80
CA ASN A 78 -3.82 9.59 -14.83
C ASN A 78 -4.24 8.12 -14.96
N LEU A 79 -3.44 7.17 -14.45
CA LEU A 79 -3.78 5.74 -14.50
C LEU A 79 -4.78 5.32 -13.41
N VAL A 80 -4.95 6.11 -12.35
CA VAL A 80 -5.84 5.79 -11.21
C VAL A 80 -7.28 5.46 -11.65
N PRO A 81 -7.96 6.26 -12.49
CA PRO A 81 -9.31 5.94 -12.94
C PRO A 81 -9.40 4.58 -13.66
N ILE A 82 -8.40 4.26 -14.48
CA ILE A 82 -8.35 3.03 -15.29
C ILE A 82 -8.10 1.82 -14.39
N ILE A 83 -7.15 1.94 -13.45
CA ILE A 83 -6.83 0.90 -12.47
C ILE A 83 -8.03 0.60 -11.58
N LEU A 84 -8.70 1.63 -11.04
CA LEU A 84 -9.88 1.42 -10.19
C LEU A 84 -11.06 0.84 -10.97
N LYS A 85 -11.22 1.18 -12.26
CA LYS A 85 -12.26 0.61 -13.13
C LYS A 85 -12.01 -0.88 -13.42
N ASN A 86 -10.75 -1.29 -13.55
CA ASN A 86 -10.36 -2.65 -13.93
C ASN A 86 -9.70 -3.42 -12.78
N PHE A 87 -10.03 -3.06 -11.53
CA PHE A 87 -9.32 -3.53 -10.33
C PHE A 87 -9.31 -5.07 -10.22
N GLU A 88 -10.43 -5.72 -10.53
CA GLU A 88 -10.56 -7.18 -10.48
C GLU A 88 -9.64 -7.89 -11.48
N LYS A 89 -9.51 -7.37 -12.71
CA LYS A 89 -8.60 -7.92 -13.72
C LYS A 89 -7.14 -7.82 -13.28
N LEU A 90 -6.81 -6.83 -12.45
CA LEU A 90 -5.45 -6.57 -11.95
C LEU A 90 -5.11 -7.31 -10.64
N LEU A 91 -6.02 -8.11 -10.08
CA LEU A 91 -5.77 -8.90 -8.86
C LEU A 91 -4.50 -9.78 -8.92
N PRO A 92 -4.14 -10.41 -10.06
CA PRO A 92 -2.87 -11.16 -10.17
C PRO A 92 -1.61 -10.31 -9.92
N ALA A 93 -1.72 -8.97 -10.03
CA ALA A 93 -0.68 -7.99 -9.75
C ALA A 93 -1.07 -7.04 -8.59
N ILE A 94 -1.93 -7.50 -7.67
CA ILE A 94 -2.51 -6.65 -6.60
C ILE A 94 -1.45 -5.93 -5.76
N ARG A 95 -0.29 -6.54 -5.54
CA ARG A 95 0.82 -5.94 -4.79
C ARG A 95 1.26 -4.64 -5.46
N GLU A 96 1.58 -4.70 -6.75
CA GLU A 96 2.01 -3.54 -7.52
C GLU A 96 0.88 -2.50 -7.64
N VAL A 97 -0.37 -2.93 -7.79
CA VAL A 97 -1.54 -2.03 -7.79
C VAL A 97 -1.63 -1.24 -6.48
N VAL A 98 -1.54 -1.94 -5.34
CA VAL A 98 -1.63 -1.32 -4.01
C VAL A 98 -0.46 -0.38 -3.74
N ILE A 99 0.77 -0.79 -4.08
CA ILE A 99 1.96 0.06 -3.93
C ILE A 99 1.81 1.34 -4.76
N TYR A 100 1.37 1.20 -6.01
CA TYR A 100 1.09 2.33 -6.88
C TYR A 100 0.04 3.27 -6.27
N LEU A 101 -1.14 2.74 -5.88
CA LEU A 101 -2.22 3.54 -5.31
C LEU A 101 -1.78 4.28 -4.03
N ASN A 102 -1.07 3.60 -3.12
CA ASN A 102 -0.52 4.21 -1.90
C ASN A 102 0.39 5.40 -2.20
N ARG A 103 1.19 5.30 -3.27
CA ARG A 103 2.14 6.33 -3.68
C ARG A 103 1.45 7.53 -4.33
N VAL A 104 0.48 7.29 -5.23
CA VAL A 104 -0.07 8.35 -6.09
C VAL A 104 -1.30 9.04 -5.55
N LEU A 105 -2.14 8.34 -4.77
CA LEU A 105 -3.39 8.89 -4.26
C LEU A 105 -3.11 10.02 -3.26
N SER A 106 -3.77 11.16 -3.48
CA SER A 106 -3.93 12.23 -2.50
C SER A 106 -5.27 12.10 -1.77
N GLU A 107 -5.44 12.80 -0.64
CA GLU A 107 -6.71 12.82 0.10
C GLU A 107 -7.89 13.30 -0.77
N LYS A 108 -7.67 14.34 -1.59
CA LYS A 108 -8.67 14.82 -2.56
C LYS A 108 -9.09 13.72 -3.54
N GLN A 109 -8.14 12.93 -4.04
CA GLN A 109 -8.45 11.81 -4.93
C GLN A 109 -9.17 10.68 -4.19
N ILE A 110 -8.79 10.39 -2.95
CA ILE A 110 -9.46 9.38 -2.12
C ILE A 110 -10.94 9.76 -1.92
N GLN A 111 -11.24 11.02 -1.60
CA GLN A 111 -12.63 11.49 -1.52
C GLN A 111 -13.36 11.35 -2.86
N SER A 112 -12.70 11.72 -3.96
CA SER A 112 -13.28 11.64 -5.31
C SER A 112 -13.57 10.18 -5.74
N TYR A 113 -12.81 9.22 -5.24
CA TYR A 113 -12.96 7.80 -5.53
C TYR A 113 -13.59 6.98 -4.40
N LYS A 114 -14.17 7.64 -3.39
CA LYS A 114 -14.73 7.00 -2.19
C LYS A 114 -15.59 5.77 -2.53
N HIS A 115 -16.57 5.94 -3.42
CA HIS A 115 -17.49 4.86 -3.78
C HIS A 115 -16.79 3.68 -4.47
N LYS A 116 -15.77 3.93 -5.30
CA LYS A 116 -15.00 2.84 -5.93
C LYS A 116 -14.18 2.07 -4.90
N LEU A 117 -13.61 2.78 -3.91
CA LEU A 117 -12.83 2.19 -2.83
C LEU A 117 -13.71 1.37 -1.87
N GLU A 118 -14.91 1.87 -1.54
CA GLU A 118 -15.92 1.12 -0.77
C GLU A 118 -16.39 -0.11 -1.53
N HIS A 119 -16.63 0.02 -2.83
CA HIS A 119 -17.02 -1.11 -3.68
C HIS A 119 -15.95 -2.21 -3.69
N ILE A 120 -14.65 -1.85 -3.75
CA ILE A 120 -13.55 -2.81 -3.66
C ILE A 120 -13.60 -3.61 -2.35
N LEU A 121 -13.85 -2.96 -1.22
CA LEU A 121 -13.97 -3.63 0.08
C LEU A 121 -15.16 -4.58 0.19
N ALA A 122 -16.22 -4.33 -0.58
CA ALA A 122 -17.43 -5.16 -0.58
C ALA A 122 -17.33 -6.41 -1.49
N GLN A 123 -16.25 -6.57 -2.26
CA GLN A 123 -16.13 -7.69 -3.20
C GLN A 123 -15.65 -8.98 -2.54
N LYS A 124 -16.11 -10.12 -3.07
CA LYS A 124 -15.74 -11.47 -2.59
C LYS A 124 -14.25 -11.75 -2.68
N TYR A 125 -13.54 -11.19 -3.65
CA TYR A 125 -12.09 -11.41 -3.77
C TYR A 125 -11.31 -10.89 -2.55
N VAL A 126 -11.87 -9.99 -1.73
CA VAL A 126 -11.25 -9.52 -0.48
C VAL A 126 -11.09 -10.66 0.51
N GLU A 127 -11.90 -11.72 0.43
CA GLU A 127 -11.81 -12.89 1.30
C GLU A 127 -10.56 -13.75 1.01
N LEU A 128 -9.99 -13.64 -0.19
CA LEU A 128 -8.78 -14.38 -0.57
C LEU A 128 -7.58 -13.87 0.25
N PRO A 129 -6.85 -14.74 0.99
CA PRO A 129 -5.83 -14.29 1.95
C PRO A 129 -4.77 -13.36 1.35
N TYR A 130 -4.27 -13.67 0.16
CA TYR A 130 -3.24 -12.85 -0.50
C TYR A 130 -3.78 -11.46 -0.88
N ILE A 131 -5.01 -11.40 -1.42
CA ILE A 131 -5.66 -10.14 -1.81
C ILE A 131 -5.99 -9.31 -0.57
N ASN A 132 -6.51 -9.95 0.48
CA ASN A 132 -6.85 -9.33 1.76
C ASN A 132 -5.68 -8.52 2.34
N ILE A 133 -4.50 -9.15 2.42
CA ILE A 133 -3.28 -8.52 2.95
C ILE A 133 -2.97 -7.21 2.22
N TRP A 134 -2.96 -7.25 0.88
CA TRP A 134 -2.61 -6.08 0.09
C TRP A 134 -3.71 -5.00 0.13
N ILE A 135 -4.98 -5.39 0.12
CA ILE A 135 -6.08 -4.44 0.25
C ILE A 135 -6.02 -3.71 1.60
N PHE A 136 -5.82 -4.42 2.70
CA PHE A 136 -5.71 -3.76 4.01
C PHE A 136 -4.37 -3.02 4.20
N HIS A 137 -3.32 -3.43 3.49
CA HIS A 137 -2.09 -2.64 3.38
C HIS A 137 -2.30 -1.30 2.65
N LEU A 138 -3.22 -1.21 1.69
CA LEU A 138 -3.64 0.08 1.11
C LEU A 138 -4.38 0.91 2.16
N PHE A 139 -5.36 0.30 2.81
CA PHE A 139 -6.26 1.04 3.69
C PHE A 139 -5.60 1.49 4.99
N GLN A 140 -4.57 0.86 5.52
CA GLN A 140 -3.89 1.36 6.73
C GLN A 140 -3.21 2.75 6.56
N ASN A 141 -3.10 3.26 5.33
CA ASN A 141 -2.51 4.57 5.05
C ASN A 141 -3.38 5.72 5.62
N GLY A 142 -2.74 6.64 6.35
CA GLY A 142 -3.41 7.77 7.02
C GLY A 142 -4.20 8.69 6.08
N LYS A 143 -3.84 8.77 4.79
CA LYS A 143 -4.60 9.55 3.79
C LYS A 143 -6.06 9.12 3.67
N PHE A 144 -6.38 7.88 4.02
CA PHE A 144 -7.75 7.36 4.03
C PHE A 144 -8.59 7.86 5.21
N ASN A 145 -8.01 8.60 6.16
CA ASN A 145 -8.79 9.28 7.22
C ASN A 145 -9.72 10.37 6.65
N SER A 146 -9.45 10.83 5.43
CA SER A 146 -10.30 11.75 4.68
C SER A 146 -11.68 11.17 4.30
N ILE A 147 -11.89 9.86 4.45
CA ILE A 147 -13.17 9.19 4.20
C ILE A 147 -13.53 8.22 5.33
N ASN A 148 -14.83 8.06 5.60
CA ASN A 148 -15.29 7.05 6.54
C ASN A 148 -15.53 5.72 5.82
N LEU A 149 -14.53 4.84 5.82
CA LEU A 149 -14.67 3.48 5.31
C LEU A 149 -15.44 2.59 6.29
N PRO A 150 -16.37 1.74 5.81
CA PRO A 150 -17.06 0.73 6.62
C PRO A 150 -16.06 -0.39 6.96
N LEU A 151 -15.26 -0.19 7.99
CA LEU A 151 -14.28 -1.17 8.40
C LEU A 151 -14.95 -2.21 9.30
N ASN A 152 -15.06 -3.43 8.80
CA ASN A 152 -15.36 -4.59 9.62
C ASN A 152 -14.05 -5.34 9.92
N TYR A 153 -13.59 -5.36 11.18
CA TYR A 153 -12.37 -6.10 11.54
C TYR A 153 -12.46 -7.60 11.25
N ASP A 154 -13.66 -8.19 11.16
CA ASP A 154 -13.85 -9.60 10.80
C ASP A 154 -13.48 -9.88 9.33
N SER A 155 -13.57 -8.87 8.48
CA SER A 155 -13.12 -8.96 7.09
C SER A 155 -11.60 -8.98 6.95
N VAL A 156 -10.86 -8.52 7.98
CA VAL A 156 -9.40 -8.49 7.99
C VAL A 156 -8.86 -9.83 8.51
N LYS A 157 -8.07 -10.54 7.71
CA LYS A 157 -7.69 -11.92 8.04
C LYS A 157 -6.58 -12.05 9.08
N ARG A 158 -5.64 -11.09 9.17
CA ARG A 158 -4.52 -11.19 10.12
C ARG A 158 -4.50 -10.06 11.13
N ILE A 159 -3.92 -10.37 12.29
CA ILE A 159 -3.86 -9.48 13.46
C ILE A 159 -3.02 -8.25 13.14
N ARG A 160 -1.89 -8.40 12.43
CA ARG A 160 -1.09 -7.27 11.97
C ARG A 160 -1.90 -6.21 11.23
N GLU A 161 -2.65 -6.59 10.21
CA GLU A 161 -3.47 -5.63 9.45
C GLU A 161 -4.59 -5.05 10.32
N LYS A 162 -5.21 -5.84 11.21
CA LYS A 162 -6.20 -5.31 12.18
C LYS A 162 -5.60 -4.23 13.09
N ALA A 163 -4.41 -4.49 13.64
CA ALA A 163 -3.72 -3.56 14.52
C ALA A 163 -3.36 -2.25 13.82
N LEU A 164 -2.84 -2.32 12.59
CA LEU A 164 -2.48 -1.12 11.81
C LEU A 164 -3.73 -0.33 11.39
N MET A 165 -4.84 -1.01 11.13
CA MET A 165 -6.13 -0.39 10.86
C MET A 165 -6.73 0.28 12.11
N ALA A 166 -6.69 -0.38 13.27
CA ALA A 166 -7.09 0.16 14.56
C ALA A 166 -6.28 1.40 14.91
N ARG A 167 -4.96 1.35 14.69
CA ARG A 167 -4.07 2.50 14.85
C ARG A 167 -4.50 3.69 13.99
N ARG A 168 -4.75 3.46 12.70
CA ARG A 168 -5.19 4.52 11.76
C ARG A 168 -6.50 5.16 12.23
N LYS A 169 -7.43 4.36 12.75
CA LYS A 169 -8.77 4.80 13.20
C LYS A 169 -8.78 5.40 14.61
N GLY A 170 -7.70 5.29 15.38
CA GLY A 170 -7.69 5.70 16.78
C GLY A 170 -8.53 4.77 17.68
N ASP A 171 -8.68 3.50 17.31
CA ASP A 171 -9.53 2.55 18.03
C ASP A 171 -8.85 2.02 19.29
N THR A 172 -9.09 2.69 20.40
CA THR A 172 -8.53 2.32 21.70
C THR A 172 -9.14 1.04 22.26
N THR A 173 -10.39 0.72 21.92
CA THR A 173 -11.10 -0.45 22.43
C THR A 173 -10.44 -1.72 21.89
N TRP A 174 -10.25 -1.78 20.57
CA TRP A 174 -9.60 -2.91 19.92
C TRP A 174 -8.18 -3.13 20.48
N VAL A 175 -7.40 -2.06 20.70
CA VAL A 175 -6.04 -2.19 21.23
C VAL A 175 -6.03 -2.69 22.68
N LYS A 176 -7.01 -2.28 23.49
CA LYS A 176 -7.13 -2.70 24.89
C LYS A 176 -7.42 -4.19 25.05
N GLU A 177 -8.20 -4.76 24.14
CA GLU A 177 -8.53 -6.20 24.15
C GLU A 177 -7.30 -7.11 24.04
N TYR A 178 -6.21 -6.64 23.42
CA TYR A 178 -4.98 -7.41 23.23
C TYR A 178 -3.92 -7.19 24.31
N LYS A 179 -4.20 -6.40 25.37
CA LYS A 179 -3.22 -6.11 26.43
C LYS A 179 -2.79 -7.37 27.18
N ASP A 180 -3.73 -8.28 27.42
CA ASP A 180 -3.51 -9.48 28.24
C ASP A 180 -3.11 -10.71 27.41
N SER A 181 -3.29 -10.67 26.09
CA SER A 181 -3.01 -11.79 25.18
C SER A 181 -1.78 -11.59 24.31
N LEU A 182 -0.97 -10.56 24.59
CA LEU A 182 0.17 -10.17 23.76
C LEU A 182 1.23 -11.29 23.63
N ASP A 183 1.44 -12.06 24.71
CA ASP A 183 2.44 -13.13 24.79
C ASP A 183 2.04 -14.38 23.96
N VAL A 184 0.77 -14.49 23.55
CA VAL A 184 0.26 -15.59 22.71
C VAL A 184 0.42 -15.26 21.22
N LEU A 185 0.72 -14.01 20.86
CA LEU A 185 0.85 -13.58 19.48
C LEU A 185 2.22 -13.96 18.90
N GLY A 186 2.22 -14.24 17.60
CA GLY A 186 3.48 -14.35 16.84
C GLY A 186 4.27 -13.03 16.90
N PRO A 187 5.60 -13.05 16.74
CA PRO A 187 6.44 -11.87 16.94
C PRO A 187 6.03 -10.66 16.11
N TRP A 188 5.62 -10.86 14.85
CA TRP A 188 5.18 -9.76 13.98
C TRP A 188 3.81 -9.18 14.37
N ASP A 189 2.89 -10.01 14.84
CA ASP A 189 1.56 -9.57 15.29
C ASP A 189 1.68 -8.84 16.62
N LYS A 190 2.48 -9.36 17.56
CA LYS A 190 2.84 -8.69 18.81
C LYS A 190 3.38 -7.28 18.54
N ARG A 191 4.35 -7.15 17.65
CA ARG A 191 4.95 -5.86 17.26
C ARG A 191 3.94 -4.91 16.62
N ALA A 192 3.01 -5.42 15.81
CA ALA A 192 1.97 -4.60 15.21
C ALA A 192 0.98 -4.07 16.26
N VAL A 193 0.58 -4.92 17.22
CA VAL A 193 -0.28 -4.52 18.35
C VAL A 193 0.44 -3.51 19.25
N LEU A 194 1.71 -3.75 19.57
CA LEU A 194 2.53 -2.78 20.31
C LEU A 194 2.64 -1.45 19.58
N TYR A 195 2.85 -1.47 18.27
CA TYR A 195 2.87 -0.25 17.46
C TYR A 195 1.51 0.47 17.45
N ALA A 196 0.41 -0.28 17.48
CA ALA A 196 -0.93 0.28 17.59
C ALA A 196 -1.24 0.90 18.96
N ALA A 197 -0.46 0.59 20.01
CA ALA A 197 -0.57 1.21 21.33
C ALA A 197 -0.46 2.74 21.31
N SER A 198 0.06 3.34 20.23
CA SER A 198 0.13 4.79 20.03
C SER A 198 -1.23 5.50 20.07
N VAL A 199 -2.34 4.77 20.00
CA VAL A 199 -3.70 5.35 20.13
C VAL A 199 -4.15 5.52 21.58
N LEU A 200 -3.49 4.86 22.54
CA LEU A 200 -3.83 4.95 23.96
C LEU A 200 -3.36 6.29 24.56
N SER A 201 -3.83 6.63 25.75
CA SER A 201 -3.31 7.79 26.48
C SER A 201 -1.82 7.60 26.79
N LYS A 202 -1.07 8.71 26.90
CA LYS A 202 0.38 8.70 27.07
C LYS A 202 0.83 7.83 28.25
N ASP A 203 0.16 7.95 29.39
CA ASP A 203 0.48 7.20 30.60
C ASP A 203 0.16 5.71 30.44
N GLU A 204 -1.01 5.40 29.88
CA GLU A 204 -1.45 4.01 29.65
C GLU A 204 -0.53 3.29 28.65
N MET A 205 -0.22 3.96 27.53
CA MET A 205 0.72 3.46 26.53
C MET A 205 2.10 3.21 27.15
N THR A 206 2.67 4.20 27.85
CA THR A 206 4.02 4.13 28.41
C THR A 206 4.15 3.00 29.41
N HIS A 207 3.15 2.86 30.30
CA HIS A 207 3.12 1.76 31.26
C HIS A 207 3.09 0.40 30.56
N TRP A 208 2.20 0.24 29.58
CA TRP A 208 2.01 -1.05 28.91
C TRP A 208 3.22 -1.46 28.03
N ILE A 209 3.77 -0.54 27.22
CA ILE A 209 4.93 -0.85 26.37
C ILE A 209 6.18 -1.15 27.21
N ASN A 210 6.33 -0.56 28.40
CA ASN A 210 7.41 -0.90 29.33
C ASN A 210 7.31 -2.34 29.81
N LEU A 211 6.11 -2.76 30.23
CA LEU A 211 5.87 -4.13 30.66
C LEU A 211 6.13 -5.13 29.52
N ALA A 212 5.61 -4.84 28.32
CA ALA A 212 5.74 -5.72 27.17
C ALA A 212 7.18 -5.79 26.63
N SER A 213 7.92 -4.69 26.62
CA SER A 213 9.31 -4.64 26.14
C SER A 213 10.32 -5.22 27.14
N ALA A 214 10.03 -5.17 28.44
CA ALA A 214 10.86 -5.83 29.45
C ALA A 214 10.93 -7.35 29.24
N ARG A 215 9.83 -7.95 28.77
CA ARG A 215 9.71 -9.39 28.45
C ARG A 215 10.01 -9.70 26.97
N GLY A 216 10.23 -8.68 26.15
CA GLY A 216 10.34 -8.76 24.70
C GLY A 216 11.78 -8.85 24.18
N ASP A 217 11.88 -9.09 22.87
CA ASP A 217 13.16 -9.12 22.15
C ASP A 217 13.68 -7.71 21.82
N ILE A 218 14.80 -7.64 21.09
CA ILE A 218 15.42 -6.35 20.69
C ILE A 218 14.49 -5.49 19.83
N LEU A 219 13.63 -6.10 19.02
CA LEU A 219 12.71 -5.37 18.14
C LEU A 219 11.51 -4.85 18.91
N ASP A 220 10.99 -5.60 19.88
CA ASP A 220 9.95 -5.15 20.80
C ASP A 220 10.42 -3.90 21.58
N LYS A 221 11.67 -3.93 22.07
CA LYS A 221 12.31 -2.80 22.75
C LYS A 221 12.49 -1.59 21.83
N ALA A 222 12.88 -1.81 20.58
CA ALA A 222 13.02 -0.75 19.59
C ALA A 222 11.69 -0.04 19.30
N ILE A 223 10.59 -0.79 19.16
CA ILE A 223 9.25 -0.21 18.98
C ILE A 223 8.83 0.59 20.20
N ALA A 224 9.03 0.06 21.41
CA ALA A 224 8.71 0.78 22.64
C ALA A 224 9.52 2.08 22.78
N ALA A 225 10.80 2.06 22.43
CA ALA A 225 11.65 3.25 22.43
C ALA A 225 11.16 4.30 21.41
N TYR A 226 10.81 3.86 20.20
CA TYR A 226 10.25 4.73 19.16
C TYR A 226 8.94 5.41 19.61
N LEU A 227 8.02 4.67 20.23
CA LEU A 227 6.74 5.24 20.68
C LEU A 227 6.90 6.27 21.80
N LYS A 228 7.89 6.09 22.68
CA LYS A 228 8.21 7.08 23.73
C LYS A 228 8.73 8.38 23.15
N SER A 229 9.62 8.30 22.14
CA SER A 229 10.18 9.50 21.52
C SER A 229 9.13 10.25 20.71
N SER A 230 8.25 9.54 19.99
CA SER A 230 7.20 10.16 19.17
C SER A 230 6.12 10.89 19.98
N THR A 231 6.00 10.63 21.28
CA THR A 231 4.98 11.24 22.16
C THR A 231 5.55 12.40 23.00
N THR A 232 6.81 12.75 22.75
CA THR A 232 7.53 13.85 23.43
C THR A 232 7.64 15.10 22.53
N SER A 233 7.18 15.03 21.28
CA SER A 233 7.02 16.16 20.34
C SER A 233 5.55 16.54 20.23
#